data_AF-E1NUM8-F1
#
_entry.id   AF-E1NUM8-F1
#
_cell.length_a   1.000
_cell.length_b   1.000
_cell.length_c   1.000
_cell.angle_alpha   90.00
_cell.angle_beta   90.00
_cell.angle_gamma   90.00
#
_symmetry.space_group_name_H-M   'P 1'
#
loop_
_entity.id
_entity.type
_entity.pdbx_description
1 polymer ?
#
loop_
_entity_poly.entity_id
_entity_poly.type
_entity_poly.pdbx_seq_one_letter_code
_entity_poly.pdbx_strand_id
1 'polypeptide(L)'
;MLGIFIAALIIYFLAGIRVNEISLPFMSPINLSWWSLPITVFWILALTNAVNLIDGLDGLATGVSMISLSTMGIVGFFFLHGWQNYVPLMCIMLATCLLGFLPYNFHPAKIFLGDTGALYIGFMISILSLKGLKNVTFISLLVPIIILGVPLTDTIFAMIRRKLNKKPITVADKHHLHHQLMRMGLSHRQTVLAIYGISLLFSFISLVFISSPAWGIWPLMIGLLFALELFVETIGLLGDKFKPLLHFIQNYINKMHRSDPQVGISHFSIKKDEHKD
;
A
#
# COMPACT_ATOMS: atom_id res chain seq x y z
N MET A 1 4.09 -18.33 9.98
CA MET A 1 5.41 -18.00 9.37
C MET A 1 6.12 -19.22 8.79
N LEU A 2 6.44 -20.27 9.56
CA LEU A 2 7.14 -21.46 9.04
C LEU A 2 6.41 -22.12 7.85
N GLY A 3 5.09 -22.27 7.92
CA GLY A 3 4.30 -22.82 6.81
C GLY A 3 4.40 -22.01 5.51
N ILE A 4 4.35 -20.68 5.60
CA ILE A 4 4.51 -19.77 4.45
C ILE A 4 5.93 -19.89 3.86
N PHE A 5 6.94 -20.03 4.73
CA PHE A 5 8.32 -20.24 4.30
C PHE A 5 8.48 -21.57 3.54
N ILE A 6 7.94 -22.67 4.06
CA ILE A 6 7.96 -23.97 3.37
C ILE A 6 7.22 -23.88 2.03
N ALA A 7 6.04 -23.25 2.00
CA ALA A 7 5.28 -23.03 0.78
C ALA A 7 6.08 -22.20 -0.25
N ALA A 8 6.79 -21.15 0.19
CA ALA A 8 7.66 -20.36 -0.68
C ALA A 8 8.81 -21.19 -1.27
N LEU A 9 9.42 -22.10 -0.50
CA LEU A 9 10.44 -23.03 -1.01
C LEU A 9 9.87 -24.00 -2.04
N ILE A 10 8.65 -24.52 -1.82
CA ILE A 10 7.95 -25.36 -2.80
C ILE A 10 7.73 -24.59 -4.11
N ILE A 11 7.26 -23.34 -4.02
CA ILE A 11 7.06 -22.49 -5.21
C ILE A 11 8.39 -22.22 -5.94
N TYR A 12 9.47 -21.97 -5.20
CA TYR A 12 10.79 -21.70 -5.77
C TYR A 12 11.39 -22.93 -6.48
N PHE A 13 11.41 -24.09 -5.80
CA PHE A 13 12.11 -25.29 -6.28
C PHE A 13 11.25 -26.19 -7.17
N LEU A 14 9.97 -26.39 -6.84
CA LEU A 14 9.09 -27.32 -7.56
C LEU A 14 8.27 -26.62 -8.64
N ALA A 15 7.69 -25.45 -8.34
CA ALA A 15 6.91 -24.71 -9.34
C ALA A 15 7.79 -23.87 -10.29
N GLY A 16 9.06 -23.65 -9.94
CA GLY A 16 10.01 -22.86 -10.73
C GLY A 16 9.65 -21.38 -10.83
N ILE A 17 8.76 -20.87 -9.96
CA ILE A 17 8.35 -19.47 -9.94
C ILE A 17 9.32 -18.72 -9.05
N ARG A 18 10.23 -17.96 -9.67
CA ARG A 18 11.32 -17.28 -8.99
C ARG A 18 11.79 -16.05 -9.75
N VAL A 19 12.28 -15.06 -9.02
CA VAL A 19 12.93 -13.87 -9.59
C VAL A 19 14.37 -14.24 -9.93
N ASN A 20 14.70 -14.46 -11.20
CA ASN A 20 16.07 -14.84 -11.61
C ASN A 20 16.90 -13.64 -12.06
N GLU A 21 16.24 -12.63 -12.62
CA GLU A 21 16.86 -11.44 -13.18
C GLU A 21 15.96 -10.23 -12.93
N ILE A 22 16.54 -9.04 -12.89
CA ILE A 22 15.82 -7.77 -12.82
C ILE A 22 16.29 -6.89 -13.96
N SER A 23 15.35 -6.45 -14.80
CA SER A 23 15.63 -5.55 -15.92
C SER A 23 15.28 -4.12 -15.51
N LEU A 24 16.29 -3.29 -15.29
CA LEU A 24 16.13 -1.86 -15.03
C LEU A 24 15.97 -1.10 -16.36
N PRO A 25 15.16 -0.02 -16.41
CA PRO A 25 15.14 0.87 -17.57
C PRO A 25 16.56 1.37 -17.86
N PHE A 26 16.95 1.36 -19.13
CA PHE A 26 18.26 1.85 -19.59
C PHE A 26 19.49 1.03 -19.17
N MET A 27 19.32 -0.14 -18.54
CA MET A 27 20.42 -1.04 -18.16
C MET A 27 20.20 -2.45 -18.70
N SER A 28 21.28 -3.22 -18.82
CA SER A 28 21.18 -4.65 -19.13
C SER A 28 20.54 -5.42 -17.95
N PRO A 29 19.80 -6.51 -18.22
CA PRO A 29 19.24 -7.34 -17.16
C PRO A 29 20.31 -7.83 -16.18
N ILE A 30 20.04 -7.65 -14.88
CA ILE A 30 20.93 -8.07 -13.80
C ILE A 30 20.50 -9.47 -13.35
N ASN A 31 21.37 -10.46 -13.50
CA ASN A 31 21.13 -11.80 -12.97
C ASN A 31 21.32 -11.81 -11.44
N LEU A 32 20.33 -12.31 -10.70
CA LEU A 32 20.34 -12.33 -9.24
C LEU A 32 21.13 -13.51 -8.67
N SER A 33 21.30 -14.60 -9.42
CA SER A 33 22.02 -15.82 -8.98
C SER A 33 21.57 -16.27 -7.59
N TRP A 34 22.45 -16.24 -6.57
CA TRP A 34 22.12 -16.65 -5.20
C TRP A 34 21.12 -15.72 -4.50
N TRP A 35 20.95 -14.47 -4.95
CA TRP A 35 19.94 -13.54 -4.41
C TRP A 35 18.52 -13.87 -4.87
N SER A 36 18.37 -14.70 -5.91
CA SER A 36 17.06 -15.13 -6.42
C SER A 36 16.18 -15.75 -5.32
N LEU A 37 16.75 -16.66 -4.53
CA LEU A 37 16.04 -17.35 -3.45
C LEU A 37 15.58 -16.41 -2.34
N PRO A 38 16.46 -15.65 -1.66
CA PRO A 38 16.04 -14.78 -0.57
C PRO A 38 15.06 -13.71 -1.03
N ILE A 39 15.22 -13.15 -2.24
CA ILE A 39 14.28 -12.15 -2.79
C ILE A 39 12.92 -12.77 -3.05
N THR A 40 12.85 -13.94 -3.68
CA THR A 40 11.58 -14.62 -3.98
C THR A 40 10.86 -15.02 -2.70
N VAL A 41 11.58 -15.59 -1.73
CA VAL A 41 11.03 -15.97 -0.43
C VAL A 41 10.54 -14.73 0.32
N PHE A 42 11.35 -13.67 0.39
CA PHE A 42 10.94 -12.42 1.02
C PHE A 42 9.69 -11.82 0.38
N TRP A 43 9.61 -11.81 -0.96
CA TRP A 43 8.45 -11.32 -1.70
C TRP A 43 7.16 -12.03 -1.27
N ILE A 44 7.19 -13.37 -1.26
CA ILE A 44 6.04 -14.19 -0.88
C ILE A 44 5.66 -13.94 0.58
N LEU A 45 6.63 -13.94 1.50
CA LEU A 45 6.35 -13.71 2.91
C LEU A 45 5.83 -12.29 3.17
N ALA A 46 6.40 -11.29 2.52
CA ALA A 46 6.02 -9.89 2.72
C ALA A 46 4.58 -9.63 2.27
N LEU A 47 4.24 -10.01 1.03
CA LEU A 47 2.90 -9.78 0.49
C LEU A 47 1.84 -10.63 1.19
N THR A 48 2.16 -11.90 1.52
CA THR A 48 1.25 -12.78 2.27
C THR A 48 0.90 -12.18 3.63
N ASN A 49 1.91 -11.74 4.39
CA ASN A 49 1.67 -11.14 5.71
C ASN A 49 1.04 -9.76 5.62
N ALA A 50 1.32 -8.98 4.57
CA ALA A 50 0.72 -7.66 4.41
C ALA A 50 -0.80 -7.75 4.25
N VAL A 51 -1.30 -8.72 3.48
CA VAL A 51 -2.75 -8.98 3.36
C VAL A 51 -3.33 -9.47 4.69
N ASN A 52 -2.64 -10.38 5.39
CA ASN A 52 -3.08 -10.85 6.70
C ASN A 52 -3.17 -9.73 7.75
N LEU A 53 -2.27 -8.76 7.70
CA LEU A 53 -2.21 -7.68 8.69
C LEU A 53 -3.35 -6.68 8.54
N ILE A 54 -3.85 -6.47 7.32
CA ILE A 54 -5.00 -5.58 7.08
C ILE A 54 -6.35 -6.24 7.34
N ASP A 55 -6.41 -7.54 7.65
CA ASP A 55 -7.64 -8.25 8.02
C ASP A 55 -8.09 -7.93 9.46
N GLY A 56 -8.22 -6.64 9.75
CA GLY A 56 -8.61 -6.12 11.07
C GLY A 56 -10.06 -5.62 11.14
N LEU A 57 -10.75 -5.49 10.01
CA LEU A 57 -12.14 -5.02 9.91
C LEU A 57 -12.94 -5.85 8.90
N ASP A 58 -14.21 -6.11 9.21
CA ASP A 58 -15.17 -6.76 8.31
C ASP A 58 -15.16 -6.16 6.90
N GLY A 59 -14.89 -6.99 5.88
CA GLY A 59 -14.81 -6.61 4.48
C GLY A 59 -13.43 -6.13 4.03
N LEU A 60 -12.57 -5.61 4.93
CA LEU A 60 -11.40 -4.83 4.55
C LEU A 60 -10.40 -5.60 3.70
N ALA A 61 -9.87 -6.71 4.20
CA ALA A 61 -8.88 -7.50 3.47
C ALA A 61 -9.47 -8.12 2.19
N THR A 62 -10.71 -8.60 2.24
CA THR A 62 -11.42 -9.15 1.08
C THR A 62 -11.57 -8.12 -0.03
N GLY A 63 -12.07 -6.92 0.26
CA GLY A 63 -12.31 -5.90 -0.77
C GLY A 63 -11.03 -5.27 -1.32
N VAL A 64 -10.03 -5.00 -0.47
CA VAL A 64 -8.72 -4.52 -0.93
C VAL A 64 -8.07 -5.56 -1.85
N SER A 65 -8.09 -6.83 -1.46
CA SER A 65 -7.54 -7.92 -2.28
C SER A 65 -8.31 -8.12 -3.58
N MET A 66 -9.65 -7.98 -3.56
CA MET A 66 -10.49 -8.04 -4.75
C MET A 66 -10.13 -6.93 -5.76
N ILE A 67 -9.94 -5.70 -5.27
CA ILE A 67 -9.48 -4.57 -6.09
C ILE A 67 -8.11 -4.92 -6.69
N SER A 68 -7.16 -5.36 -5.85
CA SER A 68 -5.82 -5.69 -6.29
C SER A 68 -5.79 -6.79 -7.36
N LEU A 69 -6.51 -7.89 -7.13
CA LEU A 69 -6.61 -9.00 -8.08
C LEU A 69 -7.30 -8.59 -9.37
N SER A 70 -8.34 -7.74 -9.31
CA SER A 70 -9.00 -7.22 -10.50
C SER A 70 -8.03 -6.39 -11.35
N THR A 71 -7.27 -5.50 -10.72
CA THR A 71 -6.27 -4.68 -11.42
C THR A 71 -5.13 -5.52 -11.98
N MET A 72 -4.62 -6.50 -11.23
CA MET A 72 -3.62 -7.45 -11.73
C MET A 72 -4.15 -8.27 -12.90
N GLY A 73 -5.43 -8.67 -12.87
CA GLY A 73 -6.10 -9.36 -13.96
C GLY A 73 -6.21 -8.50 -15.22
N ILE A 74 -6.62 -7.23 -15.07
CA ILE A 74 -6.70 -6.26 -16.18
C ILE A 74 -5.30 -6.02 -16.77
N VAL A 75 -4.31 -5.73 -15.94
CA VAL A 75 -2.92 -5.54 -16.38
C VAL A 75 -2.42 -6.80 -17.09
N GLY A 76 -2.58 -7.96 -16.48
CA GLY A 76 -2.16 -9.22 -17.09
C GLY A 76 -2.83 -9.46 -18.44
N PHE A 77 -4.11 -9.12 -18.60
CA PHE A 77 -4.84 -9.31 -19.86
C PHE A 77 -4.30 -8.45 -21.01
N PHE A 78 -3.88 -7.21 -20.73
CA PHE A 78 -3.35 -6.32 -21.76
C PHE A 78 -1.87 -6.57 -22.09
N PHE A 79 -1.09 -7.06 -21.13
CA PHE A 79 0.38 -7.13 -21.26
C PHE A 79 0.92 -8.56 -21.41
N LEU A 80 0.19 -9.58 -20.96
CA LEU A 80 0.54 -10.98 -21.20
C LEU A 80 -0.12 -11.46 -22.49
N HIS A 81 0.64 -12.20 -23.28
CA HIS A 81 0.19 -12.73 -24.57
C HIS A 81 0.45 -14.24 -24.65
N GLY A 82 -0.37 -14.94 -25.44
CA GLY A 82 -0.24 -16.37 -25.70
C GLY A 82 -0.65 -17.25 -24.52
N TRP A 83 0.10 -18.35 -24.28
CA TRP A 83 -0.21 -19.36 -23.25
C TRP A 83 -0.23 -18.83 -21.82
N GLN A 84 0.15 -17.57 -21.59
CA GLN A 84 0.26 -16.96 -20.25
C GLN A 84 -1.04 -16.27 -19.80
N ASN A 85 -2.05 -16.21 -20.68
CA ASN A 85 -3.36 -15.63 -20.41
C ASN A 85 -4.12 -16.33 -19.26
N TYR A 86 -3.66 -17.49 -18.79
CA TYR A 86 -4.27 -18.10 -17.59
C TYR A 86 -3.98 -17.31 -16.30
N VAL A 87 -2.88 -16.56 -16.21
CA VAL A 87 -2.58 -15.75 -15.01
C VAL A 87 -3.62 -14.66 -14.78
N PRO A 88 -3.94 -13.78 -15.76
CA PRO A 88 -5.00 -12.79 -15.57
C PRO A 88 -6.36 -13.44 -15.35
N LEU A 89 -6.64 -14.59 -15.99
CA LEU A 89 -7.86 -15.35 -15.72
C LEU A 89 -7.93 -15.81 -14.26
N MET A 90 -6.86 -16.37 -13.70
CA MET A 90 -6.79 -16.76 -12.29
C MET A 90 -6.99 -15.58 -11.34
N CYS A 91 -6.41 -14.41 -11.67
CA CYS A 91 -6.63 -13.18 -10.90
C CYS A 91 -8.11 -12.78 -10.88
N ILE A 92 -8.76 -12.72 -12.04
CA ILE A 92 -10.18 -12.35 -12.17
C ILE A 92 -11.09 -13.40 -11.53
N MET A 93 -10.79 -14.70 -11.66
CA MET A 93 -11.52 -15.77 -10.99
C MET A 93 -11.47 -15.61 -9.47
N LEU A 94 -10.28 -15.39 -8.90
CA LEU A 94 -10.13 -15.19 -7.46
C LEU A 94 -10.84 -13.91 -7.00
N ALA A 95 -10.73 -12.81 -7.76
CA ALA A 95 -11.48 -11.59 -7.49
C ALA A 95 -13.00 -11.82 -7.49
N THR A 96 -13.51 -12.64 -8.41
CA THR A 96 -14.94 -12.98 -8.48
C THR A 96 -15.37 -13.86 -7.31
N CYS A 97 -14.53 -14.79 -6.85
CA CYS A 97 -14.78 -15.54 -5.61
C CYS A 97 -14.86 -14.61 -4.40
N LEU A 98 -13.96 -13.61 -4.30
CA LEU A 98 -13.99 -12.61 -3.24
C LEU A 98 -15.24 -11.72 -3.34
N LEU A 99 -15.66 -11.35 -4.55
CA LEU A 99 -16.90 -10.61 -4.77
C LEU A 99 -18.12 -11.41 -4.29
N GLY A 100 -18.16 -12.72 -4.54
CA GLY A 100 -19.21 -13.60 -4.03
C GLY A 100 -19.18 -13.78 -2.52
N PHE A 101 -18.00 -13.73 -1.90
CA PHE A 101 -17.82 -13.81 -0.44
C PHE A 101 -18.14 -12.48 0.27
N LEU A 102 -17.88 -11.34 -0.38
CA LEU A 102 -17.93 -10.01 0.22
C LEU A 102 -19.29 -9.70 0.89
N PRO A 103 -20.47 -10.03 0.35
CA PRO A 103 -21.75 -9.80 1.03
C PRO A 103 -21.90 -10.49 2.39
N TYR A 104 -21.17 -11.59 2.62
CA TYR A 104 -21.16 -12.32 3.89
C TYR A 104 -20.08 -11.80 4.84
N ASN A 105 -19.03 -11.19 4.30
CA ASN A 105 -17.91 -10.65 5.07
C ASN A 105 -18.02 -9.14 5.35
N PHE A 106 -18.85 -8.40 4.61
CA PHE A 106 -19.00 -6.96 4.76
C PHE A 106 -19.79 -6.61 6.02
N HIS A 107 -19.42 -5.50 6.67
CA HIS A 107 -19.94 -5.13 7.98
C HIS A 107 -21.48 -4.97 8.04
N PRO A 108 -22.18 -5.61 9.00
CA PRO A 108 -21.65 -6.54 10.01
C PRO A 108 -21.40 -7.95 9.42
N ALA A 109 -20.19 -8.49 9.61
CA ALA A 109 -19.81 -9.78 9.02
C ALA A 109 -20.62 -10.94 9.61
N LYS A 110 -21.10 -11.83 8.73
CA LYS A 110 -21.67 -13.13 9.07
C LYS A 110 -20.62 -14.23 9.04
N ILE A 111 -19.63 -14.09 8.16
CA ILE A 111 -18.51 -15.02 7.99
C ILE A 111 -17.21 -14.21 7.99
N PHE A 112 -16.32 -14.53 8.93
CA PHE A 112 -14.99 -13.93 8.99
C PHE A 112 -14.08 -14.55 7.93
N LEU A 113 -13.20 -13.73 7.37
CA LEU A 113 -12.17 -14.19 6.44
C LEU A 113 -11.15 -15.06 7.18
N GLY A 114 -10.66 -14.53 8.32
CA GLY A 114 -9.73 -15.19 9.22
C GLY A 114 -8.34 -15.40 8.60
N ASP A 115 -7.41 -15.87 9.44
CA ASP A 115 -6.03 -16.11 9.03
C ASP A 115 -5.95 -17.06 7.83
N THR A 116 -6.82 -18.08 7.76
CA THR A 116 -6.83 -19.02 6.64
C THR A 116 -7.12 -18.32 5.31
N GLY A 117 -8.15 -17.47 5.26
CA GLY A 117 -8.51 -16.75 4.05
C GLY A 117 -7.49 -15.68 3.69
N ALA A 118 -7.07 -14.86 4.66
CA ALA A 118 -6.16 -13.75 4.41
C ALA A 118 -4.76 -14.22 3.99
N LEU A 119 -4.20 -15.25 4.64
CA LEU A 119 -2.93 -15.85 4.23
C LEU A 119 -3.01 -16.50 2.85
N TYR A 120 -4.10 -17.21 2.54
CA TYR A 120 -4.28 -17.81 1.22
C TYR A 120 -4.33 -16.75 0.13
N ILE A 121 -5.13 -15.70 0.31
CA ILE A 121 -5.27 -14.63 -0.67
C ILE A 121 -3.94 -13.90 -0.89
N GLY A 122 -3.26 -13.53 0.20
CA GLY A 122 -1.95 -12.88 0.11
C GLY A 122 -0.90 -13.76 -0.58
N PHE A 123 -0.89 -15.06 -0.30
CA PHE A 123 -0.01 -16.02 -0.96
C PHE A 123 -0.31 -16.14 -2.47
N MET A 124 -1.59 -16.21 -2.85
CA MET A 124 -2.00 -16.24 -4.25
C MET A 124 -1.62 -14.96 -5.00
N ILE A 125 -1.87 -13.79 -4.41
CA ILE A 125 -1.43 -12.50 -4.97
C ILE A 125 0.10 -12.48 -5.18
N SER A 126 0.85 -13.04 -4.22
CA SER A 126 2.31 -13.12 -4.29
C SER A 126 2.79 -13.98 -5.45
N ILE A 127 2.17 -15.15 -5.66
CA ILE A 127 2.55 -16.05 -6.75
C ILE A 127 2.10 -15.51 -8.10
N LEU A 128 0.86 -15.04 -8.20
CA LEU A 128 0.31 -14.52 -9.44
C LEU A 128 1.05 -13.27 -9.90
N SER A 129 1.50 -12.42 -8.97
CA SER A 129 2.37 -11.30 -9.30
C SER A 129 3.72 -11.76 -9.83
N LEU A 130 4.38 -12.76 -9.24
CA LEU A 130 5.65 -13.26 -9.78
C LEU A 130 5.49 -13.92 -11.16
N LYS A 131 4.38 -14.64 -11.38
CA LYS A 131 4.15 -15.39 -12.63
C LYS A 131 3.66 -14.51 -13.78
N GLY A 132 2.90 -13.46 -13.47
CA GLY A 132 2.36 -12.51 -14.43
C GLY A 132 3.39 -11.54 -15.01
N LEU A 133 4.67 -11.70 -14.67
CA LEU A 133 5.76 -10.81 -15.07
C LEU A 133 6.87 -11.65 -15.71
N LYS A 134 6.63 -12.16 -16.93
CA LYS A 134 7.68 -12.85 -17.69
C LYS A 134 8.68 -11.80 -18.16
N ASN A 135 9.94 -11.94 -17.76
CA ASN A 135 10.96 -10.89 -17.73
C ASN A 135 10.58 -9.84 -16.67
N VAL A 136 11.10 -10.05 -15.46
CA VAL A 136 10.87 -9.16 -14.33
C VAL A 136 11.55 -7.82 -14.64
N THR A 137 10.83 -6.93 -15.30
CA THR A 137 11.24 -5.54 -15.41
C THR A 137 11.00 -4.87 -14.07
N PHE A 138 11.82 -3.87 -13.74
CA PHE A 138 11.63 -3.07 -12.53
C PHE A 138 10.20 -2.51 -12.43
N ILE A 139 9.63 -2.10 -13.57
CA ILE A 139 8.24 -1.63 -13.71
C ILE A 139 7.26 -2.74 -13.29
N SER A 140 7.49 -3.97 -13.77
CA SER A 140 6.64 -5.11 -13.49
C SER A 140 6.58 -5.44 -11.99
N LEU A 141 7.70 -5.30 -11.24
CA LEU A 141 7.72 -5.48 -9.79
C LEU A 141 7.00 -4.34 -9.05
N LEU A 142 7.11 -3.11 -9.56
CA LEU A 142 6.46 -1.97 -8.93
C LEU A 142 4.94 -2.06 -9.00
N VAL A 143 4.37 -2.61 -10.07
CA VAL A 143 2.90 -2.65 -10.25
C VAL A 143 2.19 -3.38 -9.08
N PRO A 144 2.54 -4.63 -8.71
CA PRO A 144 1.97 -5.29 -7.53
C PRO A 144 2.21 -4.55 -6.22
N ILE A 145 3.37 -3.90 -6.05
CA ILE A 145 3.68 -3.10 -4.87
C ILE A 145 2.75 -1.89 -4.76
N ILE A 146 2.55 -1.17 -5.87
CA ILE A 146 1.66 -0.01 -5.93
C ILE A 146 0.22 -0.46 -5.69
N ILE A 147 -0.23 -1.53 -6.36
CA ILE A 147 -1.58 -2.10 -6.20
C ILE A 147 -1.85 -2.51 -4.73
N LEU A 148 -0.85 -3.06 -4.05
CA LEU A 148 -0.90 -3.41 -2.63
C LEU A 148 -0.41 -2.28 -1.72
N GLY A 149 -0.41 -1.05 -2.22
CA GLY A 149 0.14 0.12 -1.53
C GLY A 149 -0.48 0.33 -0.15
N VAL A 150 -1.77 0.08 0.02
CA VAL A 150 -2.44 0.14 1.34
C VAL A 150 -1.88 -0.91 2.31
N PRO A 151 -1.96 -2.24 2.04
CA PRO A 151 -1.43 -3.25 2.97
C PRO A 151 0.07 -3.13 3.21
N LEU A 152 0.85 -2.76 2.19
CA LEU A 152 2.29 -2.56 2.33
C LEU A 152 2.62 -1.34 3.17
N THR A 153 1.95 -0.20 2.94
CA THR A 153 2.10 1.00 3.78
C THR A 153 1.78 0.66 5.23
N ASP A 154 0.64 0.04 5.50
CA ASP A 154 0.24 -0.31 6.87
C ASP A 154 1.28 -1.21 7.57
N THR A 155 1.82 -2.20 6.84
CA THR A 155 2.84 -3.11 7.34
C THR A 155 4.19 -2.42 7.57
N ILE A 156 4.69 -1.67 6.59
CA ILE A 156 5.99 -0.98 6.64
C ILE A 156 5.97 0.07 7.76
N PHE A 157 4.92 0.89 7.84
CA PHE A 157 4.83 1.93 8.87
C PHE A 157 4.59 1.35 10.26
N ALA A 158 3.91 0.20 10.39
CA ALA A 158 3.89 -0.53 11.66
C ALA A 158 5.28 -1.00 12.09
N MET A 159 6.08 -1.54 11.17
CA MET A 159 7.47 -1.94 11.46
C MET A 159 8.34 -0.74 11.85
N ILE A 160 8.28 0.36 11.10
CA ILE A 160 9.02 1.60 11.39
C ILE A 160 8.62 2.15 12.75
N ARG A 161 7.32 2.29 13.02
CA ARG A 161 6.79 2.78 14.30
C ARG A 161 7.23 1.92 15.49
N ARG A 162 7.22 0.58 15.35
CA ARG A 162 7.72 -0.33 16.40
C ARG A 162 9.21 -0.11 16.65
N LYS A 163 10.02 0.04 15.59
CA LYS A 163 11.46 0.31 15.68
C LYS A 163 11.74 1.66 16.35
N LEU A 164 11.03 2.73 15.97
CA LEU A 164 11.16 4.06 16.57
C LEU A 164 10.81 4.04 18.06
N ASN A 165 9.82 3.25 18.45
CA ASN A 165 9.39 3.09 19.84
C ASN A 165 10.17 2.00 20.61
N LYS A 166 11.25 1.44 20.04
CA LYS A 166 12.07 0.36 20.61
C LYS A 166 11.27 -0.87 21.05
N LYS A 167 10.14 -1.14 20.40
CA LYS A 167 9.31 -2.33 20.64
C LYS A 167 9.72 -3.46 19.68
N PRO A 168 9.61 -4.73 20.10
CA PRO A 168 9.83 -5.85 19.18
C PRO A 168 8.87 -5.75 18.00
N ILE A 169 9.35 -6.10 16.81
CA ILE A 169 8.53 -6.11 15.59
C ILE A 169 7.35 -7.09 15.72
N THR A 170 7.41 -8.06 16.63
CA THR A 170 6.39 -9.09 16.85
C THR A 170 5.25 -8.69 17.78
N VAL A 171 5.32 -7.53 18.46
CA VAL A 171 4.27 -7.11 19.40
C VAL A 171 3.05 -6.55 18.66
N ALA A 172 1.85 -6.95 19.07
CA ALA A 172 0.59 -6.45 18.52
C ALA A 172 0.55 -4.91 18.56
N ASP A 173 0.13 -4.29 17.45
CA ASP A 173 0.02 -2.84 17.32
C ASP A 173 -1.43 -2.45 17.06
N LYS A 174 -1.85 -1.32 17.62
CA LYS A 174 -3.22 -0.80 17.52
C LYS A 174 -3.29 0.50 16.72
N HIS A 175 -2.21 0.85 16.02
CA HIS A 175 -2.09 2.06 15.21
C HIS A 175 -2.06 1.75 13.71
N HIS A 176 -2.74 0.69 13.31
CA HIS A 176 -3.01 0.40 11.91
C HIS A 176 -3.89 1.50 11.29
N LEU A 177 -3.80 1.67 9.98
CA LEU A 177 -4.47 2.71 9.21
C LEU A 177 -5.96 2.79 9.53
N HIS A 178 -6.63 1.64 9.61
CA HIS A 178 -8.04 1.57 9.92
C HIS A 178 -8.38 2.10 11.33
N HIS A 179 -7.53 1.85 12.33
CA HIS A 179 -7.72 2.41 13.67
C HIS A 179 -7.54 3.93 13.70
N GLN A 180 -6.59 4.47 12.92
CA GLN A 180 -6.40 5.93 12.85
C GLN A 180 -7.59 6.62 12.18
N LEU A 181 -8.09 6.05 11.07
CA LEU A 181 -9.29 6.56 10.42
C LEU A 181 -10.53 6.53 11.32
N MET A 182 -10.72 5.47 12.12
CA MET A 182 -11.79 5.42 13.10
C MET A 182 -11.61 6.45 14.22
N ARG A 183 -10.37 6.69 14.68
CA ARG A 183 -10.04 7.74 15.66
C ARG A 183 -10.34 9.15 15.14
N MET A 184 -10.28 9.36 13.82
CA MET A 184 -10.70 10.61 13.17
C MET A 184 -12.23 10.78 13.08
N GLY A 185 -13.01 9.81 13.59
CA GLY A 185 -14.47 9.88 13.66
C GLY A 185 -15.21 9.10 12.56
N LEU A 186 -14.50 8.36 11.71
CA LEU A 186 -15.16 7.49 10.72
C LEU A 186 -15.76 6.25 11.39
N SER A 187 -16.98 5.90 11.00
CA SER A 187 -17.57 4.60 11.34
C SER A 187 -16.86 3.45 10.63
N HIS A 188 -17.01 2.22 11.12
CA HIS A 188 -16.43 1.01 10.53
C HIS A 188 -16.62 0.93 9.01
N ARG A 189 -17.86 1.11 8.54
CA ARG A 189 -18.19 1.08 7.10
C ARG A 189 -17.51 2.20 6.33
N GLN A 190 -17.49 3.42 6.89
CA GLN A 190 -16.83 4.55 6.25
C GLN A 190 -15.31 4.34 6.16
N THR A 191 -14.68 3.79 7.19
CA THR A 191 -13.26 3.43 7.18
C THR A 191 -12.95 2.42 6.08
N VAL A 192 -13.72 1.34 5.97
CA VAL A 192 -13.53 0.32 4.93
C VAL A 192 -13.70 0.91 3.53
N LEU A 193 -14.76 1.69 3.29
CA LEU A 193 -15.01 2.33 2.00
C LEU A 193 -13.94 3.38 1.63
N ALA A 194 -13.45 4.15 2.61
CA ALA A 194 -12.35 5.08 2.39
C ALA A 194 -11.08 4.33 1.96
N ILE A 195 -10.77 3.21 2.61
CA ILE A 195 -9.62 2.39 2.25
C ILE A 195 -9.79 1.74 0.87
N TYR A 196 -11.00 1.35 0.48
CA TYR A 196 -11.26 0.92 -0.90
C TYR A 196 -11.01 2.03 -1.91
N GLY A 197 -11.45 3.26 -1.61
CA GLY A 197 -11.17 4.43 -2.44
C GLY A 197 -9.67 4.67 -2.63
N ILE A 198 -8.90 4.59 -1.55
CA ILE A 198 -7.44 4.70 -1.60
C ILE A 198 -6.84 3.54 -2.42
N SER A 199 -7.31 2.30 -2.22
CA SER A 199 -6.83 1.13 -2.97
C SER A 199 -7.13 1.23 -4.46
N LEU A 200 -8.29 1.78 -4.83
CA LEU A 200 -8.64 2.10 -6.22
C LEU A 200 -7.73 3.18 -6.80
N LEU A 201 -7.39 4.22 -6.02
CA LEU A 201 -6.45 5.25 -6.45
C LEU A 201 -5.07 4.66 -6.74
N PHE A 202 -4.52 3.85 -5.83
CA PHE A 202 -3.27 3.13 -6.04
C PHE A 202 -3.33 2.23 -7.28
N SER A 203 -4.43 1.50 -7.45
CA SER A 203 -4.66 0.65 -8.62
C SER A 203 -4.70 1.45 -9.92
N PHE A 204 -5.38 2.60 -9.93
CA PHE A 204 -5.40 3.51 -11.07
C PHE A 204 -4.00 4.06 -11.39
N ILE A 205 -3.25 4.50 -10.37
CA ILE A 205 -1.87 4.96 -10.53
C ILE A 205 -1.00 3.85 -11.15
N SER A 206 -1.19 2.59 -10.75
CA SER A 206 -0.46 1.45 -11.34
C SER A 206 -0.75 1.27 -12.84
N LEU A 207 -1.99 1.52 -13.27
CA LEU A 207 -2.37 1.48 -14.70
C LEU A 207 -1.76 2.64 -15.48
N VAL A 208 -1.73 3.84 -14.91
CA VAL A 208 -1.05 4.98 -15.52
C VAL A 208 0.45 4.69 -15.65
N PHE A 209 1.05 4.12 -14.60
CA PHE A 209 2.47 3.78 -14.55
C PHE A 209 2.89 2.83 -15.67
N ILE A 210 2.10 1.78 -15.93
CA ILE A 210 2.42 0.80 -16.98
C ILE A 210 2.21 1.36 -18.40
N SER A 211 1.31 2.33 -18.56
CA SER A 211 1.08 3.03 -19.83
C SER A 211 2.06 4.18 -20.10
N SER A 212 2.86 4.56 -19.10
CA SER A 212 3.73 5.74 -19.19
C SER A 212 5.05 5.43 -19.91
N PRO A 213 5.57 6.38 -20.71
CA PRO A 213 6.91 6.26 -21.27
C PRO A 213 7.97 6.26 -20.16
N ALA A 214 9.16 5.71 -20.45
CA ALA A 214 10.20 5.51 -19.44
C ALA A 214 10.61 6.78 -18.67
N TRP A 215 10.54 7.96 -19.30
CA TRP A 215 10.82 9.23 -18.64
C TRP A 215 9.68 9.68 -17.70
N GLY A 216 8.43 9.31 -17.98
CA GLY A 216 7.25 9.64 -17.17
C GLY A 216 7.16 8.84 -15.87
N ILE A 217 7.91 7.74 -15.77
CA ILE A 217 7.97 6.90 -14.56
C ILE A 217 8.53 7.66 -13.36
N TRP A 218 9.62 8.40 -13.53
CA TRP A 218 10.30 9.11 -12.44
C TRP A 218 9.41 10.17 -11.76
N PRO A 219 8.77 11.11 -12.48
CA PRO A 219 7.88 12.08 -11.85
C PRO A 219 6.66 11.41 -11.20
N LEU A 220 6.12 10.33 -11.80
CA LEU A 220 5.03 9.55 -11.18
C LEU A 220 5.48 8.87 -9.87
N MET A 221 6.68 8.29 -9.83
CA MET A 221 7.24 7.71 -8.59
C MET A 221 7.43 8.78 -7.53
N ILE A 222 8.03 9.92 -7.87
CA ILE A 222 8.27 11.01 -6.92
C ILE A 222 6.94 11.55 -6.41
N GLY A 223 5.97 11.80 -7.29
CA GLY A 223 4.64 12.24 -6.92
C GLY A 223 3.91 11.24 -6.02
N LEU A 224 4.00 9.94 -6.32
CA LEU A 224 3.41 8.87 -5.51
C LEU A 224 4.04 8.80 -4.12
N LEU A 225 5.38 8.83 -4.03
CA LEU A 225 6.10 8.79 -2.76
C LEU A 225 5.79 10.04 -1.92
N PHE A 226 5.75 11.22 -2.54
CA PHE A 226 5.37 12.46 -1.88
C PHE A 226 3.93 12.41 -1.35
N ALA A 227 2.99 11.96 -2.19
CA ALA A 227 1.58 11.82 -1.80
C ALA A 227 1.40 10.80 -0.67
N LEU A 228 2.13 9.68 -0.73
CA LEU A 228 2.11 8.64 0.30
C LEU A 228 2.69 9.14 1.62
N GLU A 229 3.80 9.89 1.60
CA GLU A 229 4.37 10.50 2.81
C GLU A 229 3.39 11.51 3.43
N LEU A 230 2.80 12.38 2.60
CA LEU A 230 1.82 13.36 3.06
C LEU A 230 0.59 12.66 3.66
N PHE A 231 0.10 11.59 3.02
CA PHE A 231 -0.99 10.76 3.52
C PHE A 231 -0.68 10.11 4.88
N VAL A 232 0.53 9.55 5.03
CA VAL A 232 0.98 8.91 6.28
C VAL A 232 1.05 9.92 7.42
N GLU A 233 1.59 11.10 7.17
CA GLU A 233 1.73 12.15 8.19
C GLU A 233 0.37 12.76 8.58
N THR A 234 -0.52 12.97 7.61
CA THR A 234 -1.86 13.53 7.86
C THR A 234 -2.73 12.59 8.67
N ILE A 235 -2.66 11.27 8.41
CA ILE A 235 -3.36 10.25 9.21
C ILE A 235 -2.67 10.02 10.56
N GLY A 236 -1.43 10.46 10.73
CA GLY A 236 -0.67 10.27 11.97
C GLY A 236 -0.23 8.81 12.17
N LEU A 237 0.04 8.08 11.08
CA LEU A 237 0.46 6.68 11.15
C LEU A 237 1.75 6.49 11.97
N LEU A 238 2.69 7.42 11.92
CA LEU A 238 3.92 7.38 12.74
C LEU A 238 3.77 8.03 14.14
N GLY A 239 2.58 8.54 14.47
CA GLY A 239 2.31 9.31 15.67
C GLY A 239 2.63 10.80 15.52
N ASP A 240 2.09 11.63 16.40
CA ASP A 240 2.12 13.10 16.26
C ASP A 240 3.52 13.73 16.30
N LYS A 241 4.51 13.00 16.80
CA LYS A 241 5.90 13.48 16.94
C LYS A 241 6.73 13.35 15.66
N PHE A 242 6.29 12.57 14.67
CA PHE A 242 7.05 12.25 13.47
C PHE A 242 6.32 12.75 12.21
N LYS A 243 6.40 14.07 11.98
CA LYS A 243 5.78 14.78 10.83
C LYS A 243 6.79 15.66 10.06
N PRO A 244 7.89 15.08 9.52
CA PRO A 244 8.98 15.86 8.92
C PRO A 244 8.55 16.71 7.71
N LEU A 245 7.68 16.20 6.84
CA LEU A 245 7.26 16.87 5.62
C LEU A 245 6.28 18.02 5.91
N LEU A 246 5.33 17.80 6.82
CA LEU A 246 4.44 18.87 7.31
C LEU A 246 5.24 19.98 8.01
N HIS A 247 6.24 19.64 8.83
CA HIS A 247 7.12 20.64 9.44
C HIS A 247 7.95 21.39 8.40
N PHE A 248 8.46 20.71 7.37
CA PHE A 248 9.19 21.34 6.29
C PHE A 248 8.31 22.33 5.50
N ILE A 249 7.09 21.92 5.11
CA ILE A 249 6.11 22.78 4.43
C ILE A 249 5.76 23.99 5.30
N GLN A 250 5.46 23.79 6.58
CA GLN A 250 5.17 24.87 7.53
C GLN A 250 6.34 25.86 7.63
N ASN A 251 7.57 25.36 7.75
CA ASN A 251 8.77 26.20 7.81
C ASN A 251 8.99 26.98 6.51
N TYR A 252 8.70 26.37 5.36
CA TYR A 252 8.82 27.03 4.06
C TYR A 252 7.76 28.12 3.87
N ILE A 253 6.50 27.85 4.21
CA ILE A 253 5.40 28.82 4.20
C ILE A 253 5.71 29.99 5.16
N ASN A 254 6.16 29.69 6.38
CA ASN A 254 6.54 30.70 7.36
C ASN A 254 7.70 31.57 6.88
N LYS A 255 8.64 31.00 6.11
CA LYS A 255 9.75 31.74 5.49
C LYS A 255 9.26 32.66 4.37
N MET A 256 8.29 32.24 3.57
CA MET A 256 7.64 33.12 2.58
C MET A 256 6.88 34.27 3.26
N HIS A 257 6.05 33.99 4.26
CA HIS A 257 5.31 35.03 5.00
C HIS A 257 6.23 36.03 5.72
N ARG A 258 7.41 35.61 6.18
CA ARG A 258 8.43 36.53 6.73
C ARG A 258 9.11 37.41 5.68
N SER A 259 8.97 37.06 4.40
CA SER A 259 9.57 37.79 3.27
C SER A 259 8.60 38.78 2.61
N ASP A 260 7.34 38.85 3.07
CA ASP A 260 6.34 39.84 2.66
C ASP A 260 6.31 41.02 3.66
N PRO A 261 6.94 42.17 3.35
CA PRO A 261 6.85 43.35 4.20
C PRO A 261 5.58 44.13 3.87
N GLN A 262 4.38 43.61 4.19
CA GLN A 262 3.16 44.43 4.21
C GLN A 262 1.91 43.74 4.81
N VAL A 263 1.85 43.57 6.14
CA VAL A 263 0.59 43.75 6.89
C VAL A 263 0.92 44.36 8.25
N GLY A 264 0.98 45.70 8.30
CA GLY A 264 0.89 46.42 9.56
C GLY A 264 -0.53 46.35 10.07
N ILE A 265 -0.81 45.45 11.02
CA ILE A 265 -2.07 45.50 11.78
C ILE A 265 -1.91 46.64 12.78
N SER A 266 -2.46 47.81 12.43
CA SER A 266 -2.63 48.90 13.38
C SER A 266 -3.62 48.45 14.46
N HIS A 267 -3.14 48.38 15.70
CA HIS A 267 -4.00 48.22 16.87
C HIS A 267 -4.97 49.40 16.93
N PHE A 268 -6.26 49.14 16.70
CA PHE A 268 -7.32 50.10 17.00
C PHE A 268 -7.52 50.09 18.53
N SER A 269 -6.88 51.05 19.20
CA SER A 269 -7.06 51.32 20.62
C SER A 269 -8.47 51.84 20.88
N ILE A 270 -9.38 50.97 21.32
CA ILE A 270 -10.65 51.43 21.91
C ILE A 270 -10.31 51.92 23.32
N LYS A 271 -10.26 53.25 23.44
CA LYS A 271 -10.15 53.99 24.68
C LYS A 271 -11.41 53.73 25.51
N LYS A 272 -11.23 53.12 26.67
CA LYS A 272 -12.27 52.90 27.68
C LYS A 272 -12.33 54.16 28.53
N ASP A 273 -13.20 55.11 28.18
CA ASP A 273 -13.46 56.26 29.04
C ASP A 273 -14.37 55.80 30.19
N GLU A 274 -13.81 55.80 31.38
CA GLU A 274 -14.49 55.66 32.66
C GLU A 274 -15.40 56.87 32.88
N HIS A 275 -16.70 56.64 33.09
CA HIS A 275 -17.54 57.57 33.83
C HIS A 275 -17.76 57.03 35.23
N LYS A 276 -17.08 57.69 36.18
CA LYS A 276 -17.51 57.81 37.57
C LYS A 276 -18.61 58.87 37.61
N ASP A 277 -19.74 58.50 38.21
CA ASP A 277 -20.50 59.20 39.26
C ASP A 277 -21.98 58.78 39.22
#